data_AF-A0A0N1BNN4-F1
#
_entry.id   AF-A0A0N1BNN4-F1
#
_cell.length_a   1.000
_cell.length_b   1.000
_cell.length_c   1.000
_cell.angle_alpha   90.00
_cell.angle_beta   90.00
_cell.angle_gamma   90.00
#
_symmetry.space_group_name_H-M   'P 1'
#
loop_
_entity.id
_entity.type
_entity.pdbx_description
1 polymer ?
#
loop_
_entity_poly.entity_id
_entity_poly.type
_entity_poly.pdbx_seq_one_letter_code
_entity_poly.pdbx_strand_id
1 'polypeptide(L)'
;MRAAPLDVRLGADAASALATLVPLLGCGEEAAAIAFDGLAARDGDPATAVALRTIAEEERVHDSLLHSLAEALPAVSTEALQQQARRFHIQLGRGSTLAHLARIAAIDAGVCLILSRLLRPGGPVSADTAVAQMLARIRRDETRHVRLSRALVLERAEGRPFEDVAAAAREALANVITLAADAFEGLAVDPARLQADLRALPQGLLRA
;
A
#
# COMPACT_ATOMS: atom_id res chain seq x y z
N MET A 1 13.71 -7.18 -18.28
CA MET A 1 15.03 -6.84 -17.70
C MET A 1 15.01 -7.24 -16.25
N ARG A 2 15.93 -8.08 -15.77
CA ARG A 2 16.10 -8.29 -14.32
C ARG A 2 16.64 -7.00 -13.72
N ALA A 3 15.99 -6.47 -12.70
CA ALA A 3 16.52 -5.33 -11.95
C ALA A 3 17.88 -5.72 -11.35
N ALA A 4 18.79 -4.76 -11.23
CA ALA A 4 20.04 -4.98 -10.50
C ALA A 4 19.68 -5.37 -9.04
N PRO A 5 20.42 -6.31 -8.42
CA PRO A 5 20.15 -6.72 -7.05
C PRO A 5 20.26 -5.51 -6.11
N LEU A 6 19.27 -5.35 -5.23
CA LEU A 6 19.23 -4.27 -4.27
C LEU A 6 20.29 -4.54 -3.18
N ASP A 7 21.22 -3.60 -2.99
CA ASP A 7 22.24 -3.68 -1.92
C ASP A 7 21.64 -3.21 -0.59
N VAL A 8 21.12 -4.14 0.20
CA VAL A 8 20.53 -3.87 1.52
C VAL A 8 21.61 -3.87 2.59
N ARG A 9 21.72 -2.76 3.32
CA ARG A 9 22.71 -2.50 4.39
C ARG A 9 22.07 -2.29 5.77
N LEU A 10 20.86 -2.80 5.96
CA LEU A 10 20.18 -2.83 7.25
C LEU A 10 20.91 -3.75 8.23
N GLY A 11 20.91 -3.39 9.52
CA GLY A 11 21.32 -4.32 10.58
C GLY A 11 20.42 -5.56 10.61
N ALA A 12 20.93 -6.71 11.06
CA ALA A 12 20.25 -8.00 10.95
C ALA A 12 18.81 -8.01 11.51
N ASP A 13 18.58 -7.39 12.66
CA ASP A 13 17.26 -7.31 13.28
C ASP A 13 16.31 -6.44 12.45
N ALA A 14 16.76 -5.28 11.97
CA ALA A 14 15.98 -4.40 11.11
C ALA A 14 15.71 -5.04 9.73
N ALA A 15 16.67 -5.77 9.17
CA ALA A 15 16.47 -6.52 7.93
C ALA A 15 15.42 -7.61 8.12
N SER A 16 15.44 -8.35 9.23
CA SER A 16 14.45 -9.38 9.54
C SER A 16 13.06 -8.77 9.75
N ALA A 17 12.99 -7.65 10.49
CA ALA A 17 11.76 -6.91 10.69
C ALA A 17 11.18 -6.38 9.37
N LEU A 18 12.01 -5.81 8.49
CA LEU A 18 11.56 -5.38 7.17
C LEU A 18 11.09 -6.57 6.33
N ALA A 19 11.80 -7.70 6.36
CA ALA A 19 11.42 -8.91 5.65
C ALA A 19 10.04 -9.42 6.06
N THR A 20 9.69 -9.28 7.35
CA THR A 20 8.36 -9.61 7.86
C THR A 20 7.28 -8.68 7.28
N LEU A 21 7.62 -7.40 7.02
CA LEU A 21 6.67 -6.41 6.49
C LEU A 21 6.53 -6.42 4.96
N VAL A 22 7.51 -6.92 4.19
CA VAL A 22 7.42 -6.89 2.72
C VAL A 22 6.14 -7.56 2.19
N PRO A 23 5.70 -8.74 2.67
CA PRO A 23 4.45 -9.34 2.22
C PRO A 23 3.21 -8.48 2.51
N LEU A 24 3.21 -7.71 3.60
CA LEU A 24 2.13 -6.77 3.89
C LEU A 24 2.07 -5.67 2.83
N LEU A 25 3.22 -5.10 2.48
CA LEU A 25 3.31 -4.03 1.49
C LEU A 25 2.92 -4.54 0.09
N GLY A 26 3.37 -5.74 -0.29
CA GLY A 26 3.21 -6.24 -1.66
C GLY A 26 1.94 -7.06 -1.94
N CYS A 27 1.14 -7.41 -0.93
CA CYS A 27 0.01 -8.33 -1.11
C CYS A 27 -1.12 -7.82 -2.03
N GLY A 28 -1.10 -6.54 -2.38
CA GLY A 28 -2.14 -5.86 -3.15
C GLY A 28 -1.77 -5.52 -4.58
N GLU A 29 -0.49 -5.50 -4.94
CA GLU A 29 0.01 -4.81 -6.14
C GLU A 29 -0.48 -5.45 -7.44
N GLU A 30 -0.31 -6.77 -7.58
CA GLU A 30 -0.74 -7.49 -8.79
C GLU A 30 -2.25 -7.31 -9.05
N ALA A 31 -3.04 -7.39 -8.01
CA ALA A 31 -4.49 -7.30 -8.14
C ALA A 31 -5.00 -5.86 -8.23
N ALA A 32 -4.29 -4.88 -7.65
CA ALA A 32 -4.51 -3.46 -7.94
C ALA A 32 -4.25 -3.19 -9.44
N ALA A 33 -3.15 -3.70 -9.99
CA ALA A 33 -2.84 -3.58 -11.42
C ALA A 33 -3.97 -4.12 -12.31
N ILE A 34 -4.46 -5.33 -12.02
CA ILE A 34 -5.58 -5.96 -12.74
C ILE A 34 -6.85 -5.12 -12.62
N ALA A 35 -7.13 -4.59 -11.42
CA ALA A 35 -8.30 -3.76 -11.20
C ALA A 35 -8.24 -2.46 -12.01
N PHE A 36 -7.11 -1.75 -11.98
CA PHE A 36 -6.93 -0.52 -12.74
C PHE A 36 -7.01 -0.72 -14.25
N ASP A 37 -6.45 -1.80 -14.79
CA ASP A 37 -6.61 -2.16 -16.20
C ASP A 37 -8.07 -2.46 -16.56
N GLY A 38 -8.76 -3.22 -15.71
CA GLY A 38 -10.18 -3.53 -15.89
C GLY A 38 -11.06 -2.27 -15.89
N LEU A 39 -10.71 -1.28 -15.06
CA LEU A 39 -11.36 0.03 -15.03
C LEU A 39 -11.05 0.82 -16.30
N ALA A 40 -9.78 0.90 -16.70
CA ALA A 40 -9.34 1.63 -17.89
C ALA A 40 -9.98 1.09 -19.18
N ALA A 41 -10.18 -0.22 -19.27
CA ALA A 41 -10.81 -0.87 -20.44
C ALA A 41 -12.30 -0.56 -20.57
N ARG A 42 -12.96 -0.19 -19.46
CA ARG A 42 -14.40 0.10 -19.40
C ARG A 42 -14.70 1.60 -19.32
N ASP A 43 -13.67 2.42 -19.14
CA ASP A 43 -13.82 3.86 -19.01
C ASP A 43 -14.12 4.50 -20.37
N GLY A 44 -15.11 5.39 -20.39
CA GLY A 44 -15.53 6.09 -21.60
C GLY A 44 -14.69 7.34 -21.90
N ASP A 45 -13.94 7.86 -20.92
CA ASP A 45 -13.05 9.00 -21.09
C ASP A 45 -11.61 8.53 -21.40
N PRO A 46 -11.06 8.85 -22.60
CA PRO A 46 -9.70 8.46 -22.96
C PRO A 46 -8.62 8.97 -22.00
N ALA A 47 -8.78 10.16 -21.43
CA ALA A 47 -7.79 10.75 -20.52
C ALA A 47 -7.73 9.96 -19.20
N THR A 48 -8.89 9.70 -18.61
CA THR A 48 -9.01 8.84 -17.42
C THR A 48 -8.49 7.42 -17.69
N ALA A 49 -8.83 6.83 -18.85
CA ALA A 49 -8.36 5.50 -19.21
C ALA A 49 -6.83 5.42 -19.31
N VAL A 50 -6.17 6.46 -19.84
CA VAL A 50 -4.69 6.55 -19.86
C VAL A 50 -4.15 6.63 -18.44
N ALA A 51 -4.70 7.49 -17.59
CA ALA A 51 -4.25 7.63 -16.21
C ALA A 51 -4.37 6.32 -15.42
N LEU A 52 -5.49 5.60 -15.56
CA LEU A 52 -5.70 4.29 -14.93
C LEU A 52 -4.70 3.23 -15.42
N ARG A 53 -4.39 3.18 -16.72
CA ARG A 53 -3.35 2.28 -17.25
C ARG A 53 -1.96 2.62 -16.73
N THR A 54 -1.66 3.91 -16.57
CA THR A 54 -0.39 4.35 -15.97
C THR A 54 -0.27 3.84 -14.55
N ILE A 55 -1.32 3.97 -13.73
CA ILE A 55 -1.33 3.41 -12.38
C ILE A 55 -1.11 1.89 -12.42
N ALA A 56 -1.85 1.17 -13.27
CA ALA A 56 -1.71 -0.28 -13.39
C ALA A 56 -0.25 -0.72 -13.68
N GLU A 57 0.48 0.05 -14.49
CA GLU A 57 1.89 -0.21 -14.75
C GLU A 57 2.80 0.15 -13.56
N GLU A 58 2.49 1.23 -12.84
CA GLU A 58 3.19 1.59 -11.60
C GLU A 58 3.05 0.48 -10.55
N GLU A 59 1.86 -0.12 -10.39
CA GLU A 59 1.66 -1.24 -9.45
C GLU A 59 2.50 -2.47 -9.81
N ARG A 60 2.63 -2.81 -11.10
CA ARG A 60 3.53 -3.91 -11.54
C ARG A 60 4.98 -3.61 -11.21
N VAL A 61 5.38 -2.35 -11.33
CA VAL A 61 6.72 -1.92 -10.95
C VAL A 61 6.89 -2.02 -9.43
N HIS A 62 5.89 -1.65 -8.63
CA HIS A 62 5.93 -1.79 -7.17
C HIS A 62 6.03 -3.25 -6.75
N ASP A 63 5.24 -4.14 -7.35
CA ASP A 63 5.33 -5.59 -7.15
C ASP A 63 6.76 -6.11 -7.42
N SER A 64 7.33 -5.75 -8.58
CA SER A 64 8.69 -6.14 -8.93
C SER A 64 9.73 -5.58 -7.95
N LEU A 65 9.57 -4.35 -7.47
CA LEU A 65 10.50 -3.73 -6.51
C LEU A 65 10.42 -4.43 -5.15
N LEU A 66 9.21 -4.70 -4.66
CA LEU A 66 8.99 -5.39 -3.39
C LEU A 66 9.46 -6.85 -3.47
N HIS A 67 9.30 -7.50 -4.62
CA HIS A 67 9.86 -8.84 -4.87
C HIS A 67 11.39 -8.83 -4.80
N SER A 68 12.05 -7.89 -5.49
CA SER A 68 13.51 -7.76 -5.42
C SER A 68 14.01 -7.40 -4.02
N LEU A 69 13.26 -6.60 -3.26
CA LEU A 69 13.58 -6.34 -1.85
C LEU A 69 13.44 -7.61 -1.00
N ALA A 70 12.38 -8.41 -1.21
CA ALA A 70 12.21 -9.69 -0.50
C ALA A 70 13.36 -10.67 -0.77
N GLU A 71 13.84 -10.76 -2.03
CA GLU A 71 14.99 -11.59 -2.39
C GLU A 71 16.31 -11.12 -1.75
N ALA A 72 16.45 -9.82 -1.49
CA ALA A 72 17.64 -9.23 -0.88
C ALA A 72 17.64 -9.28 0.67
N LEU A 73 16.51 -9.65 1.28
CA LEU A 73 16.31 -9.70 2.72
C LEU A 73 16.45 -11.13 3.27
N PRO A 74 16.73 -11.29 4.58
CA PRO A 74 16.77 -12.61 5.19
C PRO A 74 15.41 -13.30 5.10
N ALA A 75 15.43 -14.62 4.90
CA ALA A 75 14.21 -15.42 4.92
C ALA A 75 13.59 -15.43 6.32
N VAL A 76 12.30 -15.09 6.40
CA VAL A 76 11.53 -15.09 7.64
C VAL A 76 10.19 -15.81 7.44
N SER A 77 9.69 -16.46 8.49
CA SER A 77 8.36 -17.06 8.44
C SER A 77 7.29 -15.96 8.48
N THR A 78 6.48 -15.88 7.42
CA THR A 78 5.42 -14.86 7.26
C THR A 78 4.06 -15.48 6.98
N GLU A 79 3.88 -16.78 7.20
CA GLU A 79 2.68 -17.52 6.80
C GLU A 79 1.38 -16.93 7.36
N ALA A 80 1.35 -16.59 8.65
CA ALA A 80 0.18 -15.98 9.29
C ALA A 80 -0.14 -14.60 8.69
N LEU A 81 0.89 -13.81 8.40
CA LEU A 81 0.74 -12.48 7.80
C LEU A 81 0.26 -12.59 6.36
N GLN A 82 0.83 -13.52 5.58
CA GLN A 82 0.40 -13.80 4.21
C GLN A 82 -1.04 -14.29 4.14
N GLN A 83 -1.47 -15.17 5.06
CA GLN A 83 -2.86 -15.62 5.10
C GLN A 83 -3.82 -14.47 5.41
N GLN A 84 -3.48 -13.60 6.36
CA GLN A 84 -4.31 -12.44 6.67
C GLN A 84 -4.33 -11.41 5.52
N ALA A 85 -3.17 -11.15 4.92
CA ALA A 85 -3.03 -10.27 3.77
C ALA A 85 -3.87 -10.77 2.57
N ARG A 86 -3.86 -12.07 2.29
CA ARG A 86 -4.73 -12.69 1.27
C ARG A 86 -6.21 -12.51 1.60
N ARG A 87 -6.61 -12.72 2.85
CA ARG A 87 -8.02 -12.53 3.29
C ARG A 87 -8.47 -11.09 3.16
N PHE A 88 -7.62 -10.15 3.56
CA PHE A 88 -7.81 -8.72 3.36
C PHE A 88 -8.02 -8.41 1.88
N HIS A 89 -7.14 -8.92 1.02
CA HIS A 89 -7.20 -8.68 -0.42
C HIS A 89 -8.48 -9.20 -1.09
N ILE A 90 -8.94 -10.41 -0.75
CA ILE A 90 -10.20 -10.97 -1.25
C ILE A 90 -11.40 -10.05 -0.94
N GLN A 91 -11.37 -9.34 0.20
CA GLN A 91 -12.44 -8.42 0.57
C GLN A 91 -12.41 -7.12 -0.25
N LEU A 92 -11.26 -6.75 -0.83
CA LEU A 92 -11.10 -5.53 -1.63
C LEU A 92 -11.83 -5.62 -2.98
N GLY A 93 -11.81 -6.79 -3.61
CA GLY A 93 -12.42 -7.06 -4.92
C GLY A 93 -13.96 -7.04 -4.95
N ARG A 94 -14.65 -6.89 -3.82
CA ARG A 94 -16.12 -7.03 -3.74
C ARG A 94 -16.88 -5.72 -3.99
N GLY A 95 -18.06 -5.80 -4.60
CA GLY A 95 -18.98 -4.66 -4.75
C GLY A 95 -18.82 -3.88 -6.06
N SER A 96 -19.25 -2.63 -6.09
CA SER A 96 -19.21 -1.79 -7.30
C SER A 96 -17.80 -1.29 -7.61
N THR A 97 -17.57 -0.89 -8.86
CA THR A 97 -16.34 -0.20 -9.32
C THR A 97 -15.94 0.97 -8.41
N LEU A 98 -16.89 1.81 -8.02
CA LEU A 98 -16.61 2.96 -7.14
C LEU A 98 -16.28 2.52 -5.72
N ALA A 99 -16.94 1.47 -5.21
CA ALA A 99 -16.57 0.90 -3.92
C ALA A 99 -15.14 0.34 -3.96
N HIS A 100 -14.73 -0.26 -5.09
CA HIS A 100 -13.38 -0.75 -5.28
C HIS A 100 -12.34 0.38 -5.27
N LEU A 101 -12.55 1.43 -6.06
CA LEU A 101 -11.70 2.63 -6.07
C LEU A 101 -11.63 3.31 -4.69
N ALA A 102 -12.75 3.37 -3.97
CA ALA A 102 -12.80 3.91 -2.62
C ALA A 102 -11.94 3.10 -1.63
N ARG A 103 -11.89 1.76 -1.77
CA ARG A 103 -11.01 0.91 -0.96
C ARG A 103 -9.55 1.10 -1.33
N ILE A 104 -9.21 1.11 -2.62
CA ILE A 104 -7.84 1.34 -3.08
C ILE A 104 -7.33 2.67 -2.52
N ALA A 105 -8.04 3.77 -2.75
CA ALA A 105 -7.66 5.08 -2.23
C ALA A 105 -7.46 5.10 -0.70
N ALA A 106 -8.26 4.33 0.04
CA ALA A 106 -8.14 4.23 1.49
C ALA A 106 -6.92 3.41 1.94
N ILE A 107 -6.53 2.40 1.16
CA ILE A 107 -5.39 1.51 1.44
C ILE A 107 -4.10 2.21 1.07
N ASP A 108 -4.00 2.77 -0.13
CA ASP A 108 -2.85 3.54 -0.61
C ASP A 108 -2.54 4.71 0.33
N ALA A 109 -3.58 5.34 0.90
CA ALA A 109 -3.41 6.37 1.93
C ALA A 109 -2.82 5.80 3.23
N GLY A 110 -3.22 4.57 3.59
CA GLY A 110 -2.64 3.85 4.72
C GLY A 110 -1.20 3.40 4.46
N VAL A 111 -0.90 2.89 3.27
CA VAL A 111 0.46 2.55 2.81
C VAL A 111 1.34 3.81 2.81
N CYS A 112 0.86 4.94 2.30
CA CYS A 112 1.55 6.22 2.39
C CYS A 112 1.92 6.60 3.83
N LEU A 113 1.02 6.36 4.79
CA LEU A 113 1.28 6.61 6.20
C LEU A 113 2.33 5.64 6.75
N ILE A 114 2.22 4.34 6.47
CA ILE A 114 3.20 3.32 6.85
C ILE A 114 4.60 3.70 6.33
N LEU A 115 4.71 3.96 5.02
CA LEU A 115 5.97 4.33 4.38
C LEU A 115 6.52 5.64 4.95
N SER A 116 5.66 6.61 5.28
CA SER A 116 6.10 7.85 5.94
C SER A 116 6.70 7.62 7.33
N ARG A 117 6.20 6.62 8.08
CA ARG A 117 6.76 6.25 9.39
C ARG A 117 8.10 5.53 9.23
N LEU A 118 8.18 4.58 8.30
CA LEU A 118 9.42 3.86 7.99
C LEU A 118 10.53 4.81 7.50
N LEU A 119 10.18 5.80 6.68
CA LEU A 119 11.12 6.77 6.12
C LEU A 119 11.49 7.93 7.07
N ARG A 120 11.04 7.90 8.32
CA ARG A 120 11.34 8.98 9.27
C ARG A 120 12.86 9.06 9.52
N PRO A 121 13.47 10.27 9.46
CA PRO A 121 14.90 10.43 9.73
C PRO A 121 15.32 9.85 11.09
N GLY A 122 16.44 9.15 11.10
CA GLY A 122 17.00 8.51 12.29
C GLY A 122 16.51 7.08 12.54
N GLY A 123 15.58 6.57 11.73
CA GLY A 123 15.17 5.17 11.75
C GLY A 123 16.05 4.25 10.88
N PRO A 124 16.04 2.92 11.10
CA PRO A 124 16.87 1.97 10.35
C PRO A 124 16.70 2.06 8.83
N VAL A 125 15.45 2.13 8.36
CA VAL A 125 15.13 2.24 6.93
C VAL A 125 15.70 3.54 6.33
N SER A 126 15.60 4.67 7.04
CA SER A 126 16.12 5.95 6.55
C SER A 126 17.65 6.00 6.44
N ALA A 127 18.35 5.15 7.19
CA ALA A 127 19.82 5.05 7.15
C ALA A 127 20.31 4.23 5.94
N ASP A 128 19.50 3.32 5.42
CA ASP A 128 19.77 2.60 4.18
C ASP A 128 19.25 3.40 2.99
N THR A 129 20.17 4.04 2.26
CA THR A 129 19.79 4.92 1.14
C THR A 129 19.09 4.18 0.01
N ALA A 130 19.46 2.92 -0.28
CA ALA A 130 18.87 2.17 -1.38
C ALA A 130 17.41 1.80 -1.06
N VAL A 131 17.18 1.24 0.13
CA VAL A 131 15.83 0.90 0.61
C VAL A 131 14.99 2.16 0.78
N ALA A 132 15.53 3.22 1.38
CA ALA A 132 14.82 4.47 1.59
C ALA A 132 14.37 5.10 0.26
N GLN A 133 15.24 5.13 -0.76
CA GLN A 133 14.88 5.68 -2.07
C GLN A 133 13.79 4.85 -2.77
N MET A 134 13.87 3.52 -2.67
CA MET A 134 12.86 2.62 -3.21
C MET A 134 11.50 2.86 -2.56
N LEU A 135 11.42 2.84 -1.24
CA LEU A 135 10.17 3.05 -0.50
C LEU A 135 9.64 4.48 -0.67
N ALA A 136 10.53 5.48 -0.79
CA ALA A 136 10.13 6.86 -1.08
C ALA A 136 9.56 7.04 -2.50
N ARG A 137 10.01 6.21 -3.47
CA ARG A 137 9.41 6.15 -4.80
C ARG A 137 8.00 5.60 -4.72
N ILE A 138 7.81 4.42 -4.14
CA ILE A 138 6.48 3.78 -3.97
C ILE A 138 5.52 4.78 -3.32
N ARG A 139 5.90 5.36 -2.18
CA ARG A 139 5.07 6.36 -1.47
C ARG A 139 4.62 7.53 -2.34
N ARG A 140 5.48 8.00 -3.25
CA ARG A 140 5.18 9.15 -4.13
C ARG A 140 4.14 8.77 -5.18
N ASP A 141 4.26 7.57 -5.72
CA ASP A 141 3.34 7.00 -6.70
C ASP A 141 1.97 6.79 -6.04
N GLU A 142 1.97 6.15 -4.88
CA GLU A 142 0.79 5.94 -4.02
C GLU A 142 0.05 7.24 -3.67
N THR A 143 0.78 8.30 -3.37
CA THR A 143 0.17 9.62 -3.11
C THR A 143 -0.59 10.14 -4.34
N ARG A 144 -0.13 9.83 -5.56
CA ARG A 144 -0.84 10.18 -6.80
C ARG A 144 -2.02 9.25 -7.03
N HIS A 145 -1.87 7.96 -6.76
CA HIS A 145 -2.95 6.96 -6.87
C HIS A 145 -4.12 7.33 -5.96
N VAL A 146 -3.86 7.67 -4.69
CA VAL A 146 -4.87 8.18 -3.75
C VAL A 146 -5.63 9.37 -4.35
N ARG A 147 -4.91 10.36 -4.91
CA ARG A 147 -5.55 11.58 -5.44
C ARG A 147 -6.45 11.27 -6.64
N LEU A 148 -5.98 10.44 -7.58
CA LEU A 148 -6.77 10.09 -8.76
C LEU A 148 -7.98 9.25 -8.37
N SER A 149 -7.77 8.16 -7.63
CA SER A 149 -8.84 7.26 -7.19
C SER A 149 -9.90 8.00 -6.38
N ARG A 150 -9.49 8.91 -5.48
CA ARG A 150 -10.41 9.81 -4.77
C ARG A 150 -11.21 10.69 -5.71
N ALA A 151 -10.55 11.38 -6.65
CA ALA A 151 -11.22 12.29 -7.57
C ALA A 151 -12.29 11.56 -8.39
N LEU A 152 -11.96 10.37 -8.91
CA LEU A 152 -12.89 9.53 -9.68
C LEU A 152 -14.08 9.05 -8.85
N VAL A 153 -13.85 8.69 -7.57
CA VAL A 153 -14.96 8.35 -6.66
C VAL A 153 -15.87 9.55 -6.46
N LEU A 154 -15.32 10.73 -6.14
CA LEU A 154 -16.12 11.93 -5.87
C LEU A 154 -16.91 12.41 -7.09
N GLU A 155 -16.31 12.38 -8.28
CA GLU A 155 -16.96 12.77 -9.52
C GLU A 155 -18.14 11.86 -9.87
N ARG A 156 -17.99 10.55 -9.63
CA ARG A 156 -18.94 9.51 -10.09
C ARG A 156 -19.87 8.99 -8.99
N ALA A 157 -19.65 9.40 -7.74
CA ALA A 157 -20.45 8.94 -6.61
C ALA A 157 -21.91 9.40 -6.71
N GLU A 158 -22.20 10.52 -7.39
CA GLU A 158 -23.54 11.11 -7.50
C GLU A 158 -24.19 11.30 -6.11
N GLY A 159 -23.38 11.65 -5.09
CA GLY A 159 -23.85 11.81 -3.71
C GLY A 159 -23.97 10.52 -2.89
N ARG A 160 -23.60 9.35 -3.43
CA ARG A 160 -23.53 8.10 -2.65
C ARG A 160 -22.35 8.11 -1.67
N PRO A 161 -22.56 7.73 -0.39
CA PRO A 161 -21.49 7.67 0.59
C PRO A 161 -20.60 6.43 0.35
N PHE A 162 -19.29 6.63 0.44
CA PHE A 162 -18.27 5.57 0.38
C PHE A 162 -17.34 5.60 1.61
N GLU A 163 -17.66 6.42 2.60
CA GLU A 163 -16.88 6.61 3.82
C GLU A 163 -16.77 5.32 4.63
N ASP A 164 -17.87 4.56 4.74
CA ASP A 164 -17.89 3.28 5.45
C ASP A 164 -17.04 2.23 4.74
N VAL A 165 -17.05 2.24 3.39
CA VAL A 165 -16.22 1.35 2.57
C VAL A 165 -14.73 1.65 2.81
N ALA A 166 -14.37 2.92 2.79
CA ALA A 166 -13.00 3.36 3.06
C ALA A 166 -12.58 3.12 4.52
N ALA A 167 -13.48 3.34 5.48
CA ALA A 167 -13.22 3.10 6.90
C ALA A 167 -12.99 1.60 7.18
N ALA A 168 -13.82 0.73 6.61
CA ALA A 168 -13.65 -0.72 6.74
C ALA A 168 -12.32 -1.20 6.15
N ALA A 169 -11.90 -0.65 5.00
CA ALA A 169 -10.60 -0.97 4.41
C ALA A 169 -9.44 -0.55 5.32
N ARG A 170 -9.49 0.66 5.90
CA ARG A 170 -8.47 1.13 6.86
C ARG A 170 -8.44 0.31 8.15
N GLU A 171 -9.60 -0.06 8.69
CA GLU A 171 -9.66 -0.91 9.89
C GLU A 171 -9.07 -2.30 9.61
N ALA A 172 -9.35 -2.87 8.43
CA ALA A 172 -8.77 -4.14 8.05
C ALA A 172 -7.25 -4.06 7.91
N LEU A 173 -6.69 -2.98 7.33
CA LEU A 173 -5.25 -2.72 7.30
C LEU A 173 -4.66 -2.56 8.71
N ALA A 174 -5.34 -1.81 9.60
CA ALA A 174 -4.92 -1.64 10.99
C ALA A 174 -4.84 -2.98 11.75
N ASN A 175 -5.75 -3.91 11.46
CA ASN A 175 -5.70 -5.26 12.03
C ASN A 175 -4.50 -6.07 11.54
N VAL A 176 -4.05 -5.89 10.30
CA VAL A 176 -2.83 -6.56 9.83
C VAL A 176 -1.59 -5.99 10.52
N ILE A 177 -1.57 -4.69 10.83
CA ILE A 177 -0.47 -4.06 11.57
C ILE A 177 -0.33 -4.64 12.97
N THR A 178 -1.44 -4.99 13.64
CA THR A 178 -1.40 -5.67 14.93
C THR A 178 -0.63 -6.99 14.85
N LEU A 179 -0.78 -7.75 13.76
CA LEU A 179 -0.07 -9.02 13.57
C LEU A 179 1.43 -8.84 13.29
N ALA A 180 1.83 -7.65 12.85
CA ALA A 180 3.21 -7.31 12.55
C ALA A 180 3.81 -6.28 13.53
N ALA A 181 3.23 -6.14 14.74
CA ALA A 181 3.60 -5.12 15.70
C ALA A 181 5.10 -5.14 16.03
N ASP A 182 5.64 -6.32 16.36
CA ASP A 182 7.06 -6.52 16.69
C ASP A 182 7.98 -6.10 15.53
N ALA A 183 7.56 -6.33 14.28
CA ALA A 183 8.32 -5.94 13.10
C ALA A 183 8.31 -4.41 12.90
N PHE A 184 7.21 -3.73 13.21
CA PHE A 184 7.19 -2.26 13.24
C PHE A 184 8.10 -1.70 14.33
N GLU A 185 8.08 -2.28 15.54
CA GLU A 185 8.95 -1.87 16.65
C GLU A 185 10.43 -2.07 16.32
N GLY A 186 10.79 -3.20 15.70
CA GLY A 186 12.14 -3.47 15.21
C GLY A 186 12.65 -2.48 14.14
N LEU A 187 11.74 -1.73 13.52
CA LEU A 187 12.04 -0.64 12.59
C LEU A 187 11.87 0.75 13.21
N ALA A 188 11.80 0.83 14.54
CA ALA A 188 11.61 2.06 15.31
C ALA A 188 10.28 2.79 14.98
N VAL A 189 9.25 2.04 14.62
CA VAL A 189 7.88 2.54 14.42
C VAL A 189 6.99 2.03 15.55
N ASP A 190 6.33 2.95 16.26
CA ASP A 190 5.34 2.60 17.27
C ASP A 190 4.06 2.05 16.59
N PRO A 191 3.74 0.75 16.74
CA PRO A 191 2.61 0.13 16.05
C PRO A 191 1.26 0.63 16.61
N ALA A 192 1.16 0.92 17.91
CA ALA A 192 -0.06 1.43 18.51
C ALA A 192 -0.38 2.84 17.99
N ARG A 193 0.65 3.69 17.89
CA ARG A 193 0.50 5.02 17.31
C ARG A 193 0.15 4.96 15.82
N LEU A 194 0.81 4.09 15.05
CA LEU A 194 0.52 3.89 13.63
C LEU A 194 -0.94 3.45 13.41
N GLN A 195 -1.43 2.51 14.21
CA GLN A 195 -2.83 2.09 14.17
C GLN A 195 -3.80 3.23 14.50
N ALA A 196 -3.51 4.00 15.54
CA ALA A 196 -4.33 5.15 15.93
C ALA A 196 -4.40 6.18 14.79
N ASP A 197 -3.26 6.49 14.16
CA ASP A 197 -3.20 7.42 13.05
C ASP A 197 -3.93 6.90 11.81
N LEU A 198 -3.87 5.59 11.51
CA LEU A 198 -4.64 4.96 10.42
C LEU A 198 -6.15 5.06 10.63
N ARG A 199 -6.61 4.77 11.85
CA ARG A 199 -8.03 4.90 12.22
C ARG A 199 -8.49 6.37 12.21
N ALA A 200 -7.57 7.28 12.54
CA ALA A 200 -7.80 8.72 12.53
C ALA A 200 -7.62 9.38 11.15
N LEU A 201 -7.18 8.64 10.11
CA LEU A 201 -7.12 9.18 8.75
C LEU A 201 -8.49 9.78 8.41
N PRO A 202 -8.52 11.04 7.97
CA PRO A 202 -9.75 11.81 7.93
C PRO A 202 -10.80 11.07 7.09
N GLN A 203 -12.02 10.96 7.63
CA GLN A 203 -13.17 10.52 6.84
C GLN A 203 -13.37 11.40 5.59
N GLY A 204 -12.82 12.61 5.60
CA GLY A 204 -12.75 13.54 4.46
C GLY A 204 -11.97 13.04 3.24
N LEU A 205 -11.30 11.88 3.30
CA LEU A 205 -10.73 11.26 2.11
C LEU A 205 -11.76 11.10 0.99
N LEU A 206 -13.04 10.84 1.30
CA LEU A 206 -14.10 10.71 0.31
C LEU A 206 -15.28 11.67 0.55
N ARG A 207 -15.02 12.82 1.21
CA ARG A 207 -16.00 13.92 1.28
C ARG A 207 -15.71 14.94 0.17
N ALA A 208 -16.77 15.40 -0.49
CA ALA A 208 -16.73 16.47 -1.48
C ALA A 208 -16.32 17.80 -0.84
#